data_AF-A0A2V9KQM8-F1
#
_entry.id   AF-A0A2V9KQM8-F1
#
_cell.length_a   1.000
_cell.length_b   1.000
_cell.length_c   1.000
_cell.angle_alpha   90.00
_cell.angle_beta   90.00
_cell.angle_gamma   90.00
#
_symmetry.space_group_name_H-M   'P 1'
#
loop_
_entity.id
_entity.type
_entity.pdbx_description
1 polymer ?
#
loop_
_entity_poly.entity_id
_entity_poly.type
_entity_poly.pdbx_seq_one_letter_code
_entity_poly.pdbx_strand_id
1 'polypeptide(L)'
;MYPDAEMLGVDIVVPDITYLRQNQHRLRAILLTHGHEDHIGGLPYVLDEVDAPVYGTPFTLALARPKLAEHGLEDVVELREVRPGQPFQVGPFHVEFIHLTHSIIEAGALALTTPLGTVIHTGDFKFDPTPTDRRVSDLHT
;
A
#
# COMPACT_ATOMS: atom_id res chain seq x y z
N MET A 1 7.53 -9.97 4.25
CA MET A 1 8.23 -9.98 5.55
C MET A 1 9.49 -10.80 5.41
N TYR A 2 10.56 -10.44 6.12
CA TYR A 2 11.80 -11.21 6.09
C TYR A 2 11.69 -12.43 7.02
N PRO A 3 12.30 -13.58 6.66
CA PRO A 3 12.39 -14.74 7.54
C PRO A 3 13.19 -14.44 8.81
N ASP A 4 12.85 -15.11 9.91
CA ASP A 4 13.66 -15.08 11.14
C ASP A 4 14.98 -15.85 10.94
N ALA A 5 15.98 -15.54 11.77
CA ALA A 5 17.32 -16.15 11.68
C ALA A 5 17.31 -17.69 11.79
N GLU A 6 16.26 -18.28 12.36
CA GLU A 6 16.10 -19.73 12.54
C GLU A 6 15.38 -20.41 11.35
N MET A 7 14.79 -19.63 10.43
CA MET A 7 14.05 -20.13 9.27
C MET A 7 15.01 -20.45 8.11
N LEU A 8 15.92 -21.40 8.34
CA LEU A 8 16.94 -21.78 7.35
C LEU A 8 16.29 -22.30 6.06
N GLY A 9 16.67 -21.72 4.92
CA GLY A 9 16.17 -22.09 3.59
C GLY A 9 14.85 -21.42 3.18
N VAL A 10 14.29 -20.55 4.01
CA VAL A 10 13.15 -19.69 3.65
C VAL A 10 13.70 -18.36 3.12
N ASP A 11 13.25 -17.93 1.93
CA ASP A 11 13.68 -16.66 1.33
C ASP A 11 12.75 -15.49 1.71
N ILE A 12 11.44 -15.74 1.79
CA ILE A 12 10.41 -14.75 2.08
C ILE A 12 9.29 -15.33 2.93
N VAL A 13 8.62 -14.45 3.69
CA VAL A 13 7.39 -14.77 4.42
C VAL A 13 6.28 -13.83 3.96
N VAL A 14 5.14 -14.42 3.57
CA VAL A 14 3.92 -13.71 3.15
C VAL A 14 2.74 -14.03 4.06
N PRO A 15 1.75 -13.13 4.21
CA PRO A 15 0.58 -13.39 5.05
C PRO A 15 -0.31 -14.50 4.51
N ASP A 16 -0.97 -15.25 5.40
CA ASP A 16 -2.08 -16.13 5.03
C ASP A 16 -3.32 -15.29 4.65
N ILE A 17 -3.72 -15.40 3.39
CA ILE A 17 -4.86 -14.66 2.81
C ILE A 17 -6.12 -15.51 2.65
N THR A 18 -6.24 -16.65 3.35
CA THR A 18 -7.40 -17.54 3.28
C THR A 18 -8.73 -16.78 3.44
N TYR A 19 -8.78 -15.81 4.36
CA TYR A 19 -9.97 -14.96 4.53
C TYR A 19 -10.30 -14.13 3.30
N LEU A 20 -9.30 -13.48 2.68
CA LEU A 20 -9.49 -12.65 1.49
C LEU A 20 -9.98 -13.51 0.32
N ARG A 21 -9.38 -14.68 0.10
CA ARG A 21 -9.81 -15.62 -0.95
C ARG A 21 -11.26 -16.08 -0.77
N GLN A 22 -11.64 -16.47 0.45
CA GLN A 22 -13.03 -16.87 0.76
C GLN A 22 -14.03 -15.71 0.62
N ASN A 23 -13.57 -14.46 0.72
CA ASN A 23 -14.38 -13.26 0.70
C ASN A 23 -14.07 -12.34 -0.49
N GLN A 24 -13.51 -12.85 -1.58
CA GLN A 24 -13.01 -12.04 -2.71
C GLN A 24 -14.05 -11.06 -3.28
N HIS A 25 -15.33 -11.46 -3.29
CA HIS A 25 -16.45 -10.62 -3.74
C HIS A 25 -16.65 -9.34 -2.90
N ARG A 26 -16.03 -9.25 -1.72
CA ARG A 26 -16.06 -8.10 -0.80
C ARG A 26 -14.81 -7.23 -0.93
N LEU A 27 -13.74 -7.73 -1.55
CA LEU A 27 -12.52 -6.97 -1.77
C LEU A 27 -12.79 -5.87 -2.82
N ARG A 28 -12.43 -4.63 -2.50
CA ARG A 28 -12.71 -3.47 -3.37
C ARG A 28 -11.45 -2.87 -3.97
N ALA A 29 -10.35 -2.91 -3.23
CA ALA A 29 -9.06 -2.39 -3.63
C ALA A 29 -7.98 -2.90 -2.67
N ILE A 30 -6.73 -2.84 -3.12
CA ILE A 30 -5.54 -2.92 -2.28
C ILE A 30 -4.92 -1.51 -2.24
N LEU A 31 -4.68 -0.97 -1.04
CA LEU A 31 -4.10 0.37 -0.86
C LEU A 31 -2.68 0.23 -0.29
N LEU A 32 -1.68 0.69 -1.04
CA LEU A 32 -0.27 0.64 -0.63
C LEU A 32 0.13 1.99 -0.01
N THR A 33 0.59 1.97 1.23
CA THR A 33 0.98 3.21 1.95
C THR A 33 2.31 3.77 1.45
N HIS A 34 3.26 2.90 1.11
CA HIS A 34 4.57 3.24 0.57
C HIS A 34 5.25 2.03 -0.08
N GLY A 35 6.42 2.25 -0.70
CA GLY A 35 7.10 1.26 -1.53
C GLY A 35 8.16 0.37 -0.87
N HIS A 36 8.20 0.24 0.47
CA HIS A 36 9.13 -0.72 1.07
C HIS A 36 8.70 -2.17 0.83
N GLU A 37 9.66 -3.08 0.80
CA GLU A 37 9.46 -4.51 0.55
C GLU A 37 8.51 -5.20 1.52
N ASP A 38 8.47 -4.77 2.77
CA ASP A 38 7.53 -5.28 3.77
C ASP A 38 6.10 -4.79 3.56
N HIS A 39 5.87 -3.77 2.72
CA HIS A 39 4.55 -3.27 2.33
C HIS A 39 4.10 -3.73 0.95
N ILE A 40 5.02 -3.88 -0.02
CA ILE A 40 4.68 -4.26 -1.41
C ILE A 40 5.16 -5.66 -1.81
N GLY A 41 6.09 -6.27 -1.07
CA GLY A 41 6.75 -7.52 -1.49
C GLY A 41 5.83 -8.74 -1.50
N GLY A 42 4.78 -8.73 -0.68
CA GLY A 42 3.73 -9.77 -0.70
C GLY A 42 2.71 -9.60 -1.83
N LEU A 43 2.69 -8.46 -2.51
CA LEU A 43 1.63 -8.09 -3.45
C LEU A 43 1.42 -9.09 -4.59
N PRO A 44 2.47 -9.61 -5.28
CA PRO A 44 2.28 -10.58 -6.36
C PRO A 44 1.62 -11.87 -5.88
N TYR A 45 2.00 -12.36 -4.69
CA TYR A 45 1.41 -13.57 -4.09
C TYR A 45 -0.06 -13.38 -3.72
N VAL A 46 -0.43 -12.18 -3.28
CA VAL A 46 -1.83 -11.86 -3.00
C VAL A 46 -2.64 -11.83 -4.30
N LEU A 47 -2.14 -11.14 -5.32
CA LEU A 47 -2.85 -10.94 -6.59
C LEU A 47 -2.89 -12.18 -7.49
N ASP A 48 -2.09 -13.20 -7.21
CA ASP A 48 -2.22 -14.52 -7.85
C ASP A 48 -3.49 -15.26 -7.40
N GLU A 49 -3.98 -14.97 -6.17
CA GLU A 49 -5.16 -15.64 -5.60
C GLU A 49 -6.43 -14.78 -5.57
N VAL A 50 -6.32 -13.45 -5.68
CA VAL A 50 -7.46 -12.52 -5.68
C VAL A 50 -7.31 -11.40 -6.70
N ASP A 51 -8.43 -10.94 -7.27
CA ASP A 51 -8.46 -9.82 -8.20
C ASP A 51 -8.94 -8.53 -7.51
N ALA A 52 -8.13 -7.48 -7.56
CA ALA A 52 -8.47 -6.15 -7.06
C ALA A 52 -7.58 -5.05 -7.67
N PRO A 53 -8.13 -3.84 -7.91
CA PRO A 53 -7.32 -2.70 -8.30
C PRO A 53 -6.37 -2.30 -7.16
N VAL A 54 -5.14 -1.96 -7.51
CA VAL A 54 -4.10 -1.54 -6.56
C VAL A 54 -3.91 -0.04 -6.65
N TYR A 55 -4.00 0.63 -5.52
CA TYR A 55 -3.78 2.07 -5.40
C TYR A 55 -2.50 2.35 -4.64
N GLY A 56 -1.76 3.35 -5.10
CA GLY A 56 -0.55 3.81 -4.45
C GLY A 56 -0.05 5.10 -5.08
N THR A 57 0.91 5.74 -4.43
CA THR A 57 1.59 6.91 -5.00
C THR A 57 2.38 6.53 -6.26
N PRO A 58 2.67 7.47 -7.17
CA PRO A 58 3.45 7.18 -8.38
C PRO A 58 4.75 6.44 -8.08
N PHE A 59 5.48 6.86 -7.05
CA PHE A 59 6.72 6.20 -6.65
C PHE A 59 6.48 4.78 -6.12
N THR A 60 5.45 4.58 -5.29
CA THR A 60 5.09 3.25 -4.77
C THR A 60 4.72 2.29 -5.89
N LEU A 61 3.90 2.73 -6.85
CA LEU A 61 3.50 1.90 -7.98
C LEU A 61 4.63 1.63 -8.96
N ALA A 62 5.57 2.56 -9.12
CA ALA A 62 6.80 2.33 -9.89
C ALA A 62 7.68 1.23 -9.27
N LEU A 63 7.69 1.07 -7.95
CA LEU A 63 8.40 -0.03 -7.27
C LEU A 63 7.60 -1.35 -7.27
N ALA A 64 6.28 -1.29 -7.21
CA ALA A 64 5.42 -2.47 -7.27
C ALA A 64 5.38 -3.11 -8.67
N ARG A 65 5.39 -2.28 -9.73
CA ARG A 65 5.23 -2.76 -11.12
C ARG A 65 6.27 -3.83 -11.54
N PRO A 66 7.59 -3.66 -11.32
CA PRO A 66 8.57 -4.70 -11.65
C PRO A 66 8.30 -6.04 -10.94
N LYS A 67 7.81 -6.01 -9.70
CA LYS A 67 7.48 -7.24 -8.95
C LYS A 67 6.30 -7.98 -9.56
N LEU A 68 5.30 -7.23 -10.03
CA LEU A 68 4.18 -7.80 -10.77
C LEU A 68 4.66 -8.37 -12.11
N ALA A 69 5.56 -7.67 -12.81
CA ALA A 69 6.16 -8.14 -14.06
C ALA A 69 6.91 -9.47 -13.89
N GLU A 70 7.71 -9.60 -12.83
CA GLU A 70 8.42 -10.85 -12.47
C GLU A 70 7.49 -12.05 -12.29
N HIS A 71 6.22 -11.80 -11.94
CA HIS A 71 5.18 -12.82 -11.75
C HIS A 71 4.18 -12.88 -12.92
N GLY A 72 4.40 -12.14 -14.01
CA GLY A 72 3.50 -12.11 -15.17
C GLY A 72 2.15 -11.42 -14.92
N LEU A 73 2.07 -10.57 -13.90
CA LEU A 73 0.84 -9.91 -13.46
C LEU A 73 0.71 -8.45 -13.94
N GLU A 74 1.74 -7.86 -14.55
CA GLU A 74 1.77 -6.42 -14.86
C GLU A 74 0.67 -5.93 -15.81
N ASP A 75 0.21 -6.80 -16.71
CA ASP A 75 -0.79 -6.48 -17.73
C ASP A 75 -2.23 -6.78 -17.28
N VAL A 76 -2.40 -7.52 -16.18
CA VAL A 76 -3.72 -7.93 -15.67
C VAL A 76 -4.14 -7.14 -14.43
N VAL A 77 -3.19 -6.64 -13.65
CA VAL A 77 -3.47 -5.87 -12.45
C VAL A 77 -3.70 -4.40 -12.80
N GLU A 78 -4.87 -3.88 -12.42
CA GLU A 78 -5.18 -2.47 -12.58
C GLU A 78 -4.45 -1.61 -11.51
N LEU A 79 -3.39 -0.90 -11.92
CA LEU A 79 -2.68 0.05 -11.06
C LEU A 79 -3.26 1.46 -11.18
N ARG A 80 -3.66 2.04 -10.06
CA ARG A 80 -4.30 3.37 -9.97
C ARG A 80 -3.45 4.32 -9.13
N GLU A 81 -2.81 5.28 -9.79
CA GLU A 81 -2.05 6.32 -9.11
C GLU A 81 -2.94 7.23 -8.26
N VAL A 82 -2.48 7.52 -7.04
CA VAL A 82 -3.10 8.48 -6.13
C VAL A 82 -2.11 9.52 -5.68
N ARG A 83 -2.62 10.67 -5.22
CA ARG A 83 -1.80 11.75 -4.67
C ARG A 83 -2.36 12.17 -3.32
N PRO A 84 -1.49 12.48 -2.34
CA PRO A 84 -1.92 13.07 -1.09
C PRO A 84 -2.78 14.33 -1.31
N GLY A 85 -3.82 14.50 -0.50
CA GLY A 85 -4.78 15.61 -0.62
C GLY A 85 -5.78 15.50 -1.79
N GLN A 86 -5.80 14.37 -2.51
CA GLN A 86 -6.77 14.10 -3.58
C GLN A 86 -7.64 12.89 -3.22
N PRO A 87 -8.84 13.13 -2.67
CA PRO A 87 -9.71 12.03 -2.29
C PRO A 87 -10.28 11.25 -3.49
N PHE A 88 -10.52 9.96 -3.30
CA PHE A 88 -11.11 9.07 -4.29
C PHE A 88 -12.07 8.05 -3.65
N GLN A 89 -12.94 7.46 -4.47
CA GLN A 89 -13.96 6.53 -3.98
C GLN A 89 -13.52 5.07 -4.16
N VAL A 90 -13.70 4.26 -3.11
CA VAL A 90 -13.53 2.79 -3.13
C VAL A 90 -14.73 2.15 -2.47
N GLY A 91 -15.71 1.68 -3.26
CA GLY A 91 -16.95 1.13 -2.71
C GLY A 91 -17.64 2.13 -1.77
N PRO A 92 -17.92 1.80 -0.50
CA PRO A 92 -18.52 2.73 0.47
C PRO A 92 -17.53 3.70 1.11
N PHE A 93 -16.23 3.61 0.80
CA PHE A 93 -15.17 4.39 1.42
C PHE A 93 -14.80 5.59 0.55
N HIS A 94 -14.75 6.76 1.17
CA HIS A 94 -14.05 7.91 0.62
C HIS A 94 -12.64 7.92 1.20
N VAL A 95 -11.64 7.73 0.34
CA VAL A 95 -10.25 7.49 0.72
C VAL A 95 -9.42 8.71 0.36
N GLU A 96 -8.60 9.17 1.30
CA GLU A 96 -7.63 10.24 1.08
C GLU A 96 -6.26 9.81 1.61
N PHE A 97 -5.22 10.06 0.83
CA PHE A 97 -3.84 9.91 1.29
C PHE A 97 -3.38 11.20 1.97
N ILE A 98 -2.67 11.06 3.08
CA ILE A 98 -2.06 12.17 3.83
C ILE A 98 -0.55 11.96 3.79
N HIS A 99 0.21 12.91 3.26
CA HIS A 99 1.66 12.74 3.09
C HIS A 99 2.34 12.70 4.46
N LEU A 100 3.17 11.69 4.69
CA LEU A 100 3.96 11.54 5.91
C LEU A 100 5.42 11.30 5.56
N THR A 101 6.32 11.86 6.37
CA THR A 101 7.75 11.60 6.24
C THR A 101 8.09 10.20 6.73
N HIS A 102 8.92 9.48 6.00
CA HIS A 102 9.43 8.15 6.37
C HIS A 102 10.87 7.96 5.84
N SER A 103 11.39 6.73 5.81
CA SER A 103 12.69 6.42 5.18
C SER A 103 12.62 6.23 3.67
N ILE A 104 11.42 6.31 3.09
CA ILE A 104 11.17 6.30 1.65
C ILE A 104 10.28 7.50 1.28
N ILE A 105 10.42 8.01 0.06
CA ILE A 105 9.59 9.13 -0.43
C ILE A 105 8.17 8.66 -0.75
N GLU A 106 7.25 9.63 -0.81
CA GLU A 106 5.82 9.41 -1.12
C GLU A 106 5.13 8.35 -0.25
N ALA A 107 5.54 8.26 1.02
CA ALA A 107 4.81 7.53 2.04
C ALA A 107 3.60 8.34 2.52
N GLY A 108 2.54 7.65 2.93
CA GLY A 108 1.36 8.34 3.45
C GLY A 108 0.46 7.49 4.32
N ALA A 109 -0.27 8.19 5.18
CA ALA A 109 -1.40 7.65 5.90
C ALA A 109 -2.65 7.60 5.01
N LEU A 110 -3.62 6.78 5.40
CA LEU A 110 -4.92 6.66 4.77
C LEU A 110 -5.99 7.19 5.71
N ALA A 111 -6.80 8.13 5.23
CA ALA A 111 -8.06 8.50 5.83
C ALA A 111 -9.20 7.80 5.08
N LEU A 112 -9.84 6.84 5.76
CA LEU A 112 -10.94 6.05 5.24
C LEU A 112 -12.25 6.57 5.84
N THR A 113 -12.89 7.51 5.15
CA THR A 113 -14.17 8.06 5.59
C THR A 113 -15.30 7.10 5.25
N THR A 114 -16.06 6.71 6.28
CA THR A 114 -17.23 5.84 6.23
C THR A 114 -18.49 6.62 6.64
N PRO A 115 -19.70 6.08 6.44
CA PRO A 115 -20.92 6.70 6.98
C PRO A 115 -20.94 6.90 8.51
N LEU A 116 -20.11 6.17 9.25
CA LEU A 116 -20.05 6.23 10.72
C LEU A 116 -18.90 7.11 11.24
N GLY A 117 -18.01 7.56 10.36
CA GLY A 117 -16.82 8.32 10.72
C GLY A 117 -15.57 7.87 9.96
N THR A 118 -14.45 8.51 10.26
CA THR A 118 -13.18 8.31 9.56
C THR A 118 -12.27 7.37 10.36
N VAL A 119 -11.75 6.35 9.69
CA VAL A 119 -10.67 5.49 10.20
C VAL A 119 -9.35 6.00 9.63
N ILE A 120 -8.38 6.25 10.50
CA ILE A 120 -7.03 6.65 10.10
C ILE A 120 -6.10 5.44 10.22
N HIS A 121 -5.44 5.08 9.13
CA HIS A 121 -4.33 4.13 9.14
C HIS A 121 -3.04 4.92 8.86
N THR A 122 -2.18 5.07 9.87
CA THR A 122 -0.99 5.93 9.75
C THR A 122 0.03 5.40 8.74
N GLY A 123 0.06 4.08 8.52
CA GLY A 123 1.22 3.44 7.91
C GLY A 123 2.45 3.65 8.77
N ASP A 124 3.61 3.53 8.15
CA ASP A 124 4.90 3.78 8.78
C ASP A 124 5.26 5.25 8.60
N PHE A 125 5.65 5.91 9.68
CA PHE A 125 5.96 7.32 9.63
C PHE A 125 6.96 7.71 10.71
N LYS A 126 7.56 8.87 10.48
CA LYS A 126 8.22 9.71 11.46
C LYS A 126 7.81 11.16 11.18
N PHE A 127 8.06 12.06 12.11
CA PHE A 127 7.98 13.50 11.83
C PHE A 127 9.39 14.05 11.67
N ASP A 128 9.81 14.20 10.42
CA ASP A 128 11.10 14.78 10.05
C ASP A 128 10.89 16.23 9.59
N PRO A 129 11.40 17.25 10.30
CA PRO A 129 11.30 18.64 9.88
C PRO A 129 12.29 18.97 8.76
N THR A 130 13.23 18.07 8.45
CA THR A 130 14.31 18.24 7.46
C THR A 130 14.44 17.03 6.53
N PRO A 131 13.35 16.55 5.89
CA PRO A 131 13.41 15.38 5.03
C PRO A 131 14.25 15.67 3.79
N THR A 132 14.89 14.64 3.24
CA THR A 132 15.84 14.75 2.12
C THR A 132 15.19 15.28 0.85
N ASP A 133 13.91 15.01 0.63
CA ASP A 133 13.09 15.51 -0.49
C ASP A 133 12.45 16.88 -0.23
N ARG A 134 12.68 17.47 0.95
CA ARG A 134 12.12 18.75 1.41
C ARG A 134 10.60 18.78 1.50
N ARG A 135 9.93 17.62 1.56
CA ARG A 135 8.48 17.51 1.76
C ARG A 135 8.18 17.05 3.18
N VAL A 136 7.92 18.01 4.06
CA VAL A 136 7.50 17.73 5.45
C VAL A 136 6.15 17.02 5.48
N SER A 137 5.88 16.29 6.56
CA SER A 137 4.57 15.64 6.78
C SER A 137 3.45 16.67 6.73
N ASP A 138 2.27 16.27 6.25
CA ASP A 138 1.04 17.06 6.25
C ASP A 138 0.49 17.19 7.68
N LEU A 139 1.22 17.92 8.50
CA LEU A 139 0.79 18.43 9.78
C LEU A 139 0.17 19.81 9.53
N HIS A 140 -1.00 20.07 10.12
CA HIS A 140 -1.59 21.41 10.12
C HIS A 140 -0.54 22.43 10.60
N THR A 141 -0.07 23.26 9.67
CA THR A 141 0.62 24.52 9.95
C THR A 141 -0.17 25.65 9.31
#